data_AF-A0A920I2A5-F1
#
_entry.id   AF-A0A920I2A5-F1
#
_cell.length_a   1.000
_cell.length_b   1.000
_cell.length_c   1.000
_cell.angle_alpha   90.00
_cell.angle_beta   90.00
_cell.angle_gamma   90.00
#
_symmetry.space_group_name_H-M   'P 1'
#
loop_
_entity.id
_entity.type
_entity.pdbx_description
1 polymer ?
#
loop_
_entity_poly.entity_id
_entity_poly.type
_entity_poly.pdbx_seq_one_letter_code
_entity_poly.pdbx_strand_id
1 'polypeptide(L)'
;MAPSQATIDTALAHPIDLVTRFVARHDWLVRQQERDAIIAEIPGRWSDYQLAVSWQDGEETMQVVCRIDVRAEQAQVGEVALLAALLNQQLYIGHLALDMSTCELELRHTLALRGPAVPRPSRWKMLSISCSANASRFIRPSIRW
;
A
#
# COMPACT_ATOMS: atom_id res chain seq x y z
N MET A 1 -15.29 -31.45 -24.70
CA MET A 1 -15.00 -31.24 -23.27
C MET A 1 -14.61 -29.77 -23.11
N ALA A 2 -15.51 -28.95 -22.56
CA ALA A 2 -15.25 -27.53 -22.34
C ALA A 2 -14.25 -27.37 -21.17
N PRO A 3 -13.30 -26.42 -21.22
CA PRO A 3 -12.44 -26.17 -20.07
C PRO A 3 -13.29 -25.65 -18.93
N SER A 4 -13.21 -26.37 -17.80
CA SER A 4 -13.88 -26.10 -16.55
C SER A 4 -13.69 -24.64 -16.16
N GLN A 5 -14.80 -23.92 -16.02
CA GLN A 5 -14.85 -22.59 -15.44
C GLN A 5 -14.14 -22.64 -14.08
N ALA A 6 -12.96 -22.03 -13.99
CA ALA A 6 -12.42 -21.56 -12.73
C ALA A 6 -13.36 -20.43 -12.27
N THR A 7 -14.49 -20.84 -11.70
CA THR A 7 -15.46 -19.97 -11.09
C THR A 7 -14.75 -19.23 -9.98
N ILE A 8 -14.38 -17.99 -10.30
CA ILE A 8 -14.14 -16.82 -9.45
C ILE A 8 -14.59 -17.06 -7.99
N ASP A 9 -13.79 -17.79 -7.21
CA ASP A 9 -13.81 -17.77 -5.73
C ASP A 9 -13.12 -16.48 -5.25
N THR A 10 -13.49 -15.36 -5.88
CA THR A 10 -12.94 -14.02 -5.62
C THR A 10 -13.98 -13.16 -4.90
N ALA A 11 -15.21 -13.64 -4.73
CA ALA A 11 -16.30 -12.89 -4.12
C ALA A 11 -16.28 -12.90 -2.57
N LEU A 12 -15.50 -13.78 -1.94
CA LEU A 12 -15.44 -13.96 -0.47
C LEU A 12 -14.00 -14.02 0.09
N ALA A 13 -12.97 -13.80 -0.74
CA ALA A 13 -11.59 -13.86 -0.26
C ALA A 13 -11.31 -12.72 0.72
N HIS A 14 -10.66 -13.04 1.84
CA HIS A 14 -10.27 -12.04 2.84
C HIS A 14 -9.41 -10.95 2.16
N PRO A 15 -9.57 -9.65 2.48
CA PRO A 15 -8.80 -8.59 1.83
C PRO A 15 -7.28 -8.82 1.91
N ILE A 16 -6.80 -9.39 3.02
CA ILE A 16 -5.39 -9.76 3.17
C ILE A 16 -4.98 -10.87 2.20
N ASP A 17 -5.82 -11.89 1.95
CA ASP A 17 -5.50 -12.94 0.97
C ASP A 17 -5.28 -12.38 -0.44
N LEU A 18 -6.04 -11.33 -0.80
CA LEU A 18 -5.87 -10.64 -2.07
C LEU A 18 -4.53 -9.90 -2.13
N VAL A 19 -4.12 -9.26 -1.04
CA VAL A 19 -2.83 -8.60 -0.92
C VAL A 19 -1.71 -9.63 -0.96
N THR A 20 -1.83 -10.76 -0.25
CA THR A 20 -0.85 -11.86 -0.30
C THR A 20 -0.66 -12.38 -1.72
N ARG A 21 -1.76 -12.59 -2.47
CA ARG A 21 -1.68 -12.97 -3.90
C ARG A 21 -1.02 -11.90 -4.75
N PHE A 22 -1.21 -10.63 -4.44
CA PHE A 22 -0.56 -9.51 -5.12
C PHE A 22 0.95 -9.51 -4.85
N VAL A 23 1.35 -9.59 -3.59
CA VAL A 23 2.76 -9.69 -3.16
C VAL A 23 3.44 -10.89 -3.81
N ALA A 24 2.80 -12.07 -3.80
CA ALA A 24 3.33 -13.29 -4.42
C ALA A 24 3.46 -13.16 -5.94
N ARG A 25 2.54 -12.47 -6.63
CA ARG A 25 2.64 -12.22 -8.07
C ARG A 25 3.81 -11.31 -8.42
N HIS A 26 4.14 -10.37 -7.54
CA HIS A 26 5.23 -9.42 -7.72
C HIS A 26 6.59 -9.93 -7.21
N ASP A 27 6.64 -11.16 -6.69
CA ASP A 27 7.84 -11.79 -6.11
C ASP A 27 8.48 -10.92 -5.01
N TRP A 28 7.64 -10.25 -4.23
CA TRP A 28 8.07 -9.44 -3.10
C TRP A 28 8.29 -10.30 -1.87
N LEU A 29 9.28 -9.92 -1.06
CA LEU A 29 9.65 -10.70 0.11
C LEU A 29 8.68 -10.43 1.26
N VAL A 30 7.92 -11.44 1.67
CA VAL A 30 7.06 -11.35 2.86
C VAL A 30 7.91 -11.41 4.12
N ARG A 31 7.89 -10.36 4.93
CA ARG A 31 8.58 -10.31 6.24
C ARG A 31 7.72 -10.86 7.36
N GLN A 32 6.44 -10.54 7.35
CA GLN A 32 5.48 -10.97 8.37
C GLN A 32 4.11 -11.14 7.72
N GLN A 33 3.40 -12.20 8.10
CA GLN A 33 2.03 -12.41 7.67
C GLN A 33 1.21 -12.90 8.87
N GLU A 34 0.14 -12.19 9.14
CA GLU A 34 -0.86 -12.49 10.16
C GLU A 34 -2.23 -12.65 9.47
N ARG A 35 -3.25 -12.97 10.26
CA ARG A 35 -4.62 -13.13 9.75
C ARG A 35 -5.14 -11.86 9.08
N ASP A 36 -4.88 -10.73 9.74
CA ASP A 36 -5.44 -9.42 9.38
C ASP A 36 -4.35 -8.41 8.97
N ALA A 37 -3.10 -8.85 8.82
CA ALA A 37 -2.01 -7.99 8.41
C ALA A 37 -0.96 -8.73 7.59
N ILE A 38 -0.29 -8.02 6.69
CA ILE A 38 0.86 -8.51 5.93
C ILE A 38 1.89 -7.41 5.79
N ILE A 39 3.16 -7.76 5.97
CA ILE A 39 4.31 -6.89 5.77
C ILE A 39 5.19 -7.54 4.71
N ALA A 40 5.47 -6.79 3.65
CA ALA A 40 6.32 -7.20 2.55
C ALA A 40 7.38 -6.14 2.27
N GLU A 41 8.53 -6.55 1.76
CA GLU A 41 9.56 -5.67 1.25
C GLU A 41 9.50 -5.59 -0.26
N ILE A 42 9.50 -4.35 -0.74
CA ILE A 42 9.50 -4.02 -2.14
C ILE A 42 10.93 -3.61 -2.51
N PRO A 43 11.60 -4.36 -3.40
CA PRO A 43 12.90 -3.97 -3.89
C PRO A 43 12.74 -2.69 -4.72
N GLY A 44 13.32 -1.61 -4.22
CA GLY A 44 13.31 -0.32 -4.90
C GLY A 44 14.61 -0.05 -5.63
N ARG A 45 14.55 0.81 -6.64
CA ARG A 45 15.77 1.23 -7.36
C ARG A 45 16.67 2.15 -6.52
N TRP A 46 16.11 2.84 -5.53
CA TRP A 46 16.79 3.88 -4.75
C TRP A 46 16.94 3.51 -3.28
N SER A 47 15.95 2.84 -2.71
CA SER A 47 15.99 2.24 -1.38
C SER A 47 14.99 1.10 -1.31
N ASP A 48 15.15 0.18 -0.36
CA ASP A 48 14.15 -0.85 -0.08
C ASP A 48 12.95 -0.19 0.62
N TYR A 49 11.74 -0.57 0.21
CA TYR A 49 10.51 -0.04 0.81
C TYR A 49 9.81 -1.14 1.60
N GLN A 50 9.25 -0.80 2.75
CA GLN A 50 8.45 -1.73 3.53
C GLN A 50 6.96 -1.43 3.31
N LEU A 51 6.24 -2.36 2.70
CA LEU A 51 4.79 -2.30 2.55
C LEU A 51 4.13 -3.07 3.70
N ALA A 52 3.43 -2.36 4.57
CA ALA A 52 2.56 -2.94 5.58
C ALA A 52 1.10 -2.72 5.19
N VAL A 53 0.31 -3.79 5.17
CA VAL A 53 -1.13 -3.72 4.92
C VAL A 53 -1.84 -4.37 6.09
N SER A 54 -2.83 -3.68 6.64
CA SER A 54 -3.68 -4.19 7.71
C SER A 54 -5.16 -4.05 7.35
N TRP A 55 -5.95 -4.99 7.83
CA TRP A 55 -7.40 -5.04 7.67
C TRP A 55 -8.05 -4.90 9.04
N GLN A 56 -9.04 -4.02 9.11
CA GLN A 56 -9.84 -3.79 10.31
C GLN A 56 -11.26 -4.27 10.04
N ASP A 57 -11.59 -5.48 10.49
CA ASP A 57 -12.93 -6.08 10.34
C ASP A 57 -14.03 -5.18 10.91
N GLY A 58 -13.78 -4.63 12.11
CA GLY A 58 -14.74 -3.79 12.83
C GLY A 58 -15.12 -2.52 12.08
N GLU A 59 -14.27 -2.03 11.17
CA GLU A 59 -14.50 -0.84 10.35
C GLU A 59 -14.59 -1.15 8.85
N GLU A 60 -14.56 -2.43 8.46
CA GLU A 60 -14.34 -2.91 7.09
C GLU A 60 -13.39 -2.03 6.28
N THR A 61 -12.27 -1.69 6.90
CA THR A 61 -11.32 -0.71 6.39
C THR A 61 -9.96 -1.36 6.23
N MET A 62 -9.34 -1.13 5.07
CA MET A 62 -7.99 -1.58 4.79
C MET A 62 -7.04 -0.39 4.90
N GLN A 63 -5.99 -0.53 5.68
CA GLN A 63 -4.92 0.44 5.77
C GLN A 63 -3.70 -0.10 5.03
N VAL A 64 -3.13 0.73 4.16
CA VAL A 64 -1.89 0.47 3.44
C VAL A 64 -0.89 1.51 3.89
N VAL A 65 0.26 1.07 4.36
CA VAL A 65 1.37 1.90 4.81
C VAL A 65 2.60 1.48 4.03
N CYS A 66 3.22 2.41 3.32
CA CYS A 66 4.51 2.20 2.68
C CYS A 66 5.54 3.03 3.43
N ARG A 67 6.48 2.37 4.10
CA ARG A 67 7.60 3.02 4.76
C ARG A 67 8.74 3.19 3.78
N ILE A 68 9.28 4.39 3.77
CA ILE A 68 10.42 4.77 2.97
C ILE A 68 11.58 4.93 3.95
N ASP A 69 12.64 4.15 3.77
CA ASP A 69 13.90 4.33 4.51
C ASP A 69 14.56 5.63 4.02
N VAL A 70 14.12 6.74 4.61
CA VAL A 70 14.75 8.05 4.50
C VAL A 70 15.50 8.27 5.80
N ARG A 71 16.82 8.20 5.76
CA ARG A 71 17.67 8.54 6.91
C ARG A 71 17.70 10.05 7.11
N ALA A 72 16.65 10.59 7.72
CA ALA A 72 16.63 11.98 8.15
C ALA A 72 17.43 12.11 9.46
N GLU A 73 18.43 12.99 9.47
CA GLU A 73 19.06 13.38 10.72
C GLU A 73 18.07 14.21 11.55
N GLN A 74 18.17 14.13 12.89
CA GLN A 74 17.20 14.80 13.78
C GLN A 74 17.16 16.32 13.59
N ALA A 75 18.25 16.92 13.12
CA ALA A 75 18.33 18.33 12.75
C ALA A 75 17.51 18.68 11.48
N GLN A 76 17.28 17.72 10.59
CA GLN A 76 16.63 17.90 9.29
C GLN A 76 15.14 17.52 9.32
N VAL A 77 14.65 16.94 10.42
CA VAL A 77 13.27 16.49 10.59
C VAL A 77 12.24 17.60 10.27
N GLY A 78 12.53 18.85 10.66
CA GLY A 78 11.67 19.99 10.34
C GLY A 78 11.57 20.27 8.83
N GLU A 79 12.69 20.18 8.11
CA GLU A 79 12.72 20.37 6.65
C GLU A 79 11.99 19.21 5.95
N VAL A 80 12.23 17.97 6.39
CA VAL A 80 11.55 16.78 5.86
C VAL A 80 10.04 16.85 6.09
N ALA A 81 9.60 17.31 7.27
CA ALA A 81 8.18 17.50 7.55
C ALA A 81 7.53 18.56 6.64
N LEU A 82 8.23 19.67 6.37
CA LEU A 82 7.76 20.69 5.44
C LEU A 82 7.67 20.14 4.01
N LEU A 83 8.69 19.41 3.55
CA LEU A 83 8.69 18.76 2.24
C LEU A 83 7.56 17.74 2.11
N ALA A 84 7.32 16.92 3.14
CA ALA A 84 6.19 15.99 3.18
C ALA A 84 4.85 16.72 3.05
N ALA A 85 4.67 17.86 3.75
CA ALA A 85 3.47 18.68 3.65
C ALA A 85 3.28 19.30 2.24
N LEU A 86 4.35 19.70 1.56
CA LEU A 86 4.30 20.18 0.18
C LEU A 86 3.96 19.05 -0.81
N LEU A 87 4.58 17.88 -0.64
CA LEU A 87 4.30 16.70 -1.46
C LEU A 87 2.85 16.20 -1.30
N ASN A 88 2.28 16.33 -0.09
CA ASN A 88 0.88 15.99 0.17
C ASN A 88 -0.10 16.77 -0.72
N GLN A 89 0.25 17.99 -1.16
CA GLN A 89 -0.59 18.76 -2.07
C GLN A 89 -0.68 18.14 -3.47
N GLN A 90 0.28 17.29 -3.83
CA GLN A 90 0.33 16.57 -5.11
C GLN A 90 -0.21 15.14 -5.00
N LEU A 91 -0.55 14.70 -3.79
CA LEU A 91 -1.11 13.37 -3.53
C LEU A 91 -2.64 13.40 -3.64
N TYR A 92 -3.16 12.62 -4.58
CA TYR A 92 -4.60 12.42 -4.71
C TYR A 92 -5.14 11.33 -3.77
N ILE A 93 -4.26 10.42 -3.32
CA ILE A 93 -4.64 9.21 -2.59
C ILE A 93 -3.63 8.98 -1.46
N GLY A 94 -4.09 9.12 -0.21
CA GLY A 94 -3.26 8.97 0.99
C GLY A 94 -2.57 10.27 1.41
N HIS A 95 -1.64 10.14 2.36
CA HIS A 95 -0.80 11.23 2.86
C HIS A 95 0.54 10.69 3.33
N LEU A 96 1.57 11.53 3.27
CA LEU A 96 2.85 11.30 3.92
C LEU A 96 2.77 11.74 5.37
N ALA A 97 3.24 10.88 6.26
CA ALA A 97 3.41 11.11 7.68
C ALA A 97 4.87 10.81 8.05
N LEU A 98 5.46 11.61 8.92
CA LEU A 98 6.79 11.34 9.46
C LEU A 98 6.64 10.73 10.85
N ASP A 99 7.21 9.56 11.07
CA ASP A 99 7.29 8.96 12.40
C ASP A 99 8.48 9.59 13.15
N MET A 100 8.18 10.35 14.19
CA MET A 100 9.19 11.05 15.00
C MET A 100 10.04 10.09 15.85
N SER A 101 9.56 8.86 16.08
CA SER A 101 10.26 7.87 16.90
C SER A 101 11.34 7.12 16.11
N THR A 102 11.06 6.78 14.85
CA THR A 102 12.00 6.10 13.95
C THR A 102 12.69 7.06 12.98
N CYS A 103 12.22 8.31 12.87
CA CYS A 103 12.61 9.29 11.85
C CYS A 103 12.38 8.79 10.42
N GLU A 104 11.40 7.90 10.22
CA GLU A 104 11.06 7.33 8.92
C GLU A 104 9.82 8.01 8.31
N LEU A 105 9.80 8.09 6.98
CA LEU A 105 8.67 8.65 6.25
C LEU A 105 7.71 7.52 5.84
N GLU A 106 6.45 7.65 6.20
CA GLU A 106 5.38 6.70 5.90
C GLU A 106 4.36 7.32 4.93
N LEU A 107 4.13 6.68 3.79
CA LEU A 107 2.98 6.95 2.95
C LEU A 107 1.81 6.11 3.42
N ARG A 108 0.81 6.76 4.03
CA ARG A 108 -0.36 6.11 4.63
C ARG A 108 -1.58 6.33 3.75
N HIS A 109 -2.28 5.25 3.46
CA HIS A 109 -3.50 5.28 2.69
C HIS A 109 -4.54 4.35 3.28
N THR A 110 -5.73 4.88 3.53
CA THR A 110 -6.85 4.14 4.11
C THR A 110 -7.95 3.99 3.07
N LEU A 111 -8.35 2.74 2.82
CA LEU A 111 -9.46 2.36 1.98
C LEU A 111 -10.60 1.88 2.85
N ALA A 112 -11.59 2.74 3.06
CA ALA A 112 -12.86 2.29 3.59
C ALA A 112 -13.55 1.45 2.50
N LEU A 113 -13.77 0.17 2.79
CA LEU A 113 -14.48 -0.70 1.87
C LEU A 113 -15.97 -0.85 2.23
N ARG A 114 -16.47 0.01 3.12
CA ARG A 114 -17.88 0.14 3.50
C ARG A 114 -18.70 0.87 2.44
N GLY A 115 -19.86 0.32 2.09
CA GLY A 115 -20.94 1.06 1.42
C GLY A 115 -21.57 0.37 0.19
N PRO A 116 -22.83 0.71 -0.14
CA PRO A 116 -23.59 0.14 -1.27
C PRO A 116 -23.09 0.59 -2.65
N ALA A 117 -22.18 1.57 -2.71
CA ALA A 117 -21.75 2.22 -3.94
C ALA A 117 -20.61 1.50 -4.68
N VAL A 118 -19.92 0.56 -4.03
CA VAL A 118 -18.88 -0.24 -4.68
C VAL A 118 -19.46 -1.63 -4.89
N PRO A 119 -19.81 -2.03 -6.13
CA PRO A 119 -20.18 -3.40 -6.41
C PRO A 119 -19.14 -4.34 -5.80
N ARG A 120 -19.55 -5.44 -5.18
CA ARG A 120 -18.64 -6.52 -4.76
C ARG A 120 -17.63 -6.85 -5.87
N PRO A 121 -18.03 -6.80 -7.17
CA PRO A 121 -17.14 -6.90 -8.30
C PRO A 121 -16.15 -5.74 -8.57
N SER A 122 -16.26 -4.59 -7.94
CA SER A 122 -15.44 -3.41 -8.24
C SER A 122 -14.48 -3.10 -7.09
N ARG A 123 -14.76 -3.64 -5.90
CA ARG A 123 -13.92 -3.61 -4.69
C ARG A 123 -12.51 -4.16 -4.95
N TRP A 124 -12.42 -5.20 -5.78
CA TRP A 124 -11.15 -5.83 -6.18
C TRP A 124 -10.34 -5.04 -7.21
N LYS A 125 -11.00 -4.33 -8.14
CA LYS A 125 -10.28 -3.43 -9.06
C LYS A 125 -9.68 -2.27 -8.28
N MET A 126 -10.39 -1.75 -7.28
CA MET A 126 -9.90 -0.66 -6.42
C MET A 126 -8.72 -1.10 -5.54
N LEU A 127 -8.71 -2.35 -5.05
CA LEU A 127 -7.55 -2.94 -4.38
C LEU A 127 -6.33 -3.04 -5.31
N SER A 128 -6.55 -3.50 -6.54
CA SER A 128 -5.49 -3.60 -7.55
C SER A 128 -4.94 -2.23 -7.94
N ILE A 129 -5.80 -1.23 -8.08
CA ILE A 129 -5.41 0.15 -8.44
C ILE A 129 -4.72 0.81 -7.26
N SER A 130 -5.13 0.61 -6.01
CA SER A 130 -4.44 1.23 -4.86
C SER A 130 -3.03 0.65 -4.66
N CYS A 131 -2.90 -0.68 -4.76
CA CYS A 131 -1.59 -1.34 -4.74
C CYS A 131 -0.73 -0.98 -5.97
N SER A 132 -1.29 -0.93 -7.18
CA SER A 132 -0.52 -0.63 -8.40
C SER A 132 -0.26 0.85 -8.65
N ALA A 133 -1.19 1.73 -8.29
CA ALA A 133 -1.13 3.17 -8.59
C ALA A 133 -0.19 3.93 -7.67
N ASN A 134 0.11 3.42 -6.46
CA ASN A 134 1.17 3.99 -5.63
C ASN A 134 2.50 3.28 -5.81
N ALA A 135 2.53 1.94 -5.96
CA ALA A 135 3.79 1.25 -6.24
C ALA A 135 4.39 1.76 -7.56
N SER A 136 3.68 1.71 -8.69
CA SER A 136 4.28 2.07 -9.98
C SER A 136 4.54 3.57 -10.16
N ARG A 137 3.75 4.45 -9.53
CA ARG A 137 3.88 5.92 -9.70
C ARG A 137 4.89 6.55 -8.76
N PHE A 138 5.21 5.89 -7.64
CA PHE A 138 6.39 6.21 -6.81
C PHE A 138 7.63 5.39 -7.19
N ILE A 139 7.51 4.20 -7.80
CA ILE A 139 8.63 3.30 -8.14
C ILE A 139 9.09 3.43 -9.61
N ARG A 140 8.31 4.05 -10.51
CA ARG A 140 8.85 4.65 -11.74
C ARG A 140 8.99 6.15 -11.53
N PRO A 141 10.18 6.67 -11.19
CA PRO A 141 10.42 8.08 -11.34
C PRO A 141 10.38 8.35 -12.84
N SER A 142 9.27 8.86 -13.34
CA SER A 142 9.28 9.75 -14.50
C SER A 142 9.73 11.15 -14.05
N ILE A 143 10.84 11.20 -13.30
CA ILE A 143 11.70 12.38 -13.17
C ILE A 143 12.89 12.03 -14.04
N ARG A 144 12.77 12.34 -15.33
CA ARG A 144 13.93 12.61 -16.17
C ARG A 144 14.50 13.93 -15.64
N TRP A 145 15.75 13.91 -15.19
CA TRP A 145 16.61 15.05 -15.45
C TRP A 145 16.99 15.00 -16.92
#